data_AF-A0A7K2KS15-F1
#
_entry.id   AF-A0A7K2KS15-F1
#
_cell.length_a   1.000
_cell.length_b   1.000
_cell.length_c   1.000
_cell.angle_alpha   90.00
_cell.angle_beta   90.00
_cell.angle_gamma   90.00
#
_symmetry.space_group_name_H-M   'P 1'
#
loop_
_entity.id
_entity.type
_entity.pdbx_description
1 polymer ?
#
loop_
_entity_poly.entity_id
_entity_poly.type
_entity_poly.pdbx_seq_one_letter_code
_entity_poly.pdbx_strand_id
1 'polypeptide(L)'
;ERAIAENELASKIELARQEERLVEQRGTNARREAEENAAADAVRAEAEAVRKVRLAQAEAEAAREVGQARAGAQSAWLRAHAEVEPATLHALAVSRAAENLPRIEHLTLSPDVLTGLLAKLGEGGARP
;
A
#
# COMPACT_ATOMS: atom_id res chain seq x y z
N GLU A 1 44.16 33.09 62.35
CA GLU A 1 43.07 33.58 61.45
C GLU A 1 43.51 33.69 59.99
N ARG A 2 44.61 34.37 59.63
CA ARG A 2 45.08 34.47 58.22
C ARG A 2 45.33 33.13 57.50
N ALA A 3 45.99 32.16 58.14
CA ALA A 3 46.28 30.86 57.53
C ALA A 3 45.04 29.98 57.26
N ILE A 4 43.93 30.24 57.95
CA ILE A 4 42.64 29.55 57.70
C ILE A 4 41.98 30.14 56.46
N ALA A 5 41.95 31.47 56.35
CA ALA A 5 41.42 32.16 55.19
C ALA A 5 42.18 31.82 53.88
N GLU A 6 43.51 31.64 53.96
CA GLU A 6 44.33 31.20 52.81
C GLU A 6 44.00 29.77 52.36
N ASN A 7 43.81 28.83 53.29
CA ASN A 7 43.41 27.45 52.98
C ASN A 7 42.01 27.38 52.36
N GLU A 8 41.07 28.18 52.88
CA GLU A 8 39.71 28.25 52.34
C GLU A 8 39.70 28.85 50.93
N LEU A 9 40.48 29.90 50.69
CA LEU A 9 40.61 30.49 49.36
C LEU A 9 41.22 29.50 48.36
N ALA A 10 42.30 28.81 48.75
CA ALA A 10 42.94 27.79 47.91
C ALA A 10 41.96 26.64 47.57
N SER A 11 41.17 26.19 48.55
CA SER A 11 40.15 25.16 48.35
C SER A 11 39.05 25.60 47.39
N LYS A 12 38.58 26.85 47.50
CA LYS A 12 37.58 27.42 46.58
C LYS A 12 38.11 27.53 45.16
N ILE A 13 39.38 27.90 44.98
CA ILE A 13 40.00 27.98 43.65
C ILE A 13 40.09 26.60 43.01
N GLU A 14 40.48 25.57 43.76
CA GLU A 14 40.52 24.20 43.21
C GLU A 14 39.12 23.66 42.89
N LEU A 15 38.13 23.95 43.72
CA LEU A 15 36.75 23.58 43.43
C LEU A 15 36.27 24.26 42.13
N ALA A 16 36.50 25.56 41.97
CA ALA A 16 36.13 26.28 40.75
C ALA A 16 36.80 25.71 39.50
N ARG A 17 38.09 25.33 39.59
CA ARG A 17 38.81 24.65 38.50
C ARG A 17 38.22 23.27 38.18
N GLN A 18 37.79 22.53 39.19
CA GLN A 18 37.13 21.23 38.98
C GLN A 18 35.76 21.40 38.33
N GLU A 19 34.98 22.40 38.76
CA GLU A 19 33.69 22.74 38.16
C GLU A 19 33.83 23.17 36.70
N GLU A 20 34.81 24.02 36.39
CA GLU A 20 35.12 24.44 35.01
C GLU A 20 35.44 23.23 34.12
N ARG A 21 36.35 22.35 34.56
CA ARG A 21 36.67 21.10 33.85
C ARG A 21 35.45 20.20 33.68
N LEU A 22 34.59 20.10 34.69
CA LEU A 22 33.38 19.29 34.62
C LEU A 22 32.38 19.84 33.59
N VAL A 23 32.21 21.16 33.52
CA VAL A 23 31.34 21.81 32.54
C VAL A 23 31.89 21.62 31.12
N GLU A 24 33.20 21.78 30.93
CA GLU A 24 33.84 21.53 29.62
C GLU A 24 33.67 20.08 29.17
N GLN A 25 33.87 19.12 30.09
CA GLN A 25 33.67 17.70 29.81
C GLN A 25 32.19 17.39 29.48
N ARG A 26 31.25 17.98 30.23
CA ARG A 26 29.81 17.84 29.96
C ARG A 26 29.43 18.42 28.61
N GLY A 27 29.93 19.60 28.25
CA GLY A 27 29.70 20.20 26.94
C GLY A 27 30.23 19.34 25.81
N THR A 28 31.43 18.80 25.97
CA THR A 28 32.04 17.88 25.00
C THR A 28 31.23 16.59 24.87
N ASN A 29 30.79 16.00 25.99
CA ASN A 29 29.97 14.79 25.97
C ASN A 29 28.61 15.05 25.32
N ALA A 30 27.93 16.14 25.67
CA ALA A 30 26.65 16.51 25.08
C ALA A 30 26.74 16.73 23.56
N ARG A 31 27.83 17.34 23.08
CA ARG A 31 28.07 17.47 21.64
C ARG A 31 28.25 16.12 20.97
N ARG A 32 29.08 15.23 21.53
CA ARG A 32 29.27 13.87 20.98
C ARG A 32 27.97 13.08 20.94
N GLU A 33 27.19 13.13 22.03
CA GLU A 33 25.89 12.45 22.10
C GLU A 33 24.92 12.98 21.04
N ALA A 34 24.87 14.30 20.82
CA ALA A 34 24.05 14.89 19.77
C ALA A 34 24.50 14.46 18.37
N GLU A 35 25.82 14.40 18.11
CA GLU A 35 26.38 13.93 16.85
C GLU A 35 26.08 12.44 16.60
N GLU A 36 26.22 11.59 17.61
CA GLU A 36 25.91 10.16 17.54
C GLU A 36 24.42 9.92 17.29
N ASN A 37 23.55 10.64 17.98
CA ASN A 37 22.10 10.57 17.77
C ASN A 37 21.72 11.03 16.36
N ALA A 38 22.29 12.13 15.87
CA ALA A 38 22.05 12.60 14.51
C ALA A 38 22.53 11.59 13.45
N ALA A 39 23.68 10.95 13.66
CA ALA A 39 24.18 9.90 12.79
C ALA A 39 23.26 8.66 12.78
N ALA A 40 22.79 8.23 13.96
CA ALA A 40 21.85 7.12 14.07
C ALA A 40 20.52 7.43 13.38
N ASP A 41 20.00 8.65 13.54
CA ASP A 41 18.77 9.10 12.90
C ASP A 41 18.91 9.17 11.37
N ALA A 42 20.06 9.64 10.88
CA ALA A 42 20.36 9.65 9.44
C ALA A 42 20.37 8.24 8.85
N VAL A 43 21.05 7.29 9.51
CA VAL A 43 21.08 5.87 9.09
C VAL A 43 19.68 5.27 9.10
N ARG A 44 18.87 5.55 10.13
CA ARG A 44 17.49 5.08 10.22
C ARG A 44 16.64 5.64 9.08
N ALA A 45 16.72 6.95 8.82
CA ALA A 45 15.97 7.61 7.76
C ALA A 45 16.34 7.07 6.37
N GLU A 46 17.63 6.85 6.12
CA GLU A 46 18.12 6.25 4.88
C GLU A 46 17.62 4.81 4.72
N ALA A 47 17.71 3.99 5.78
CA ALA A 47 17.22 2.62 5.75
C ALA A 47 15.70 2.57 5.48
N GLU A 48 14.92 3.46 6.09
CA GLU A 48 13.49 3.57 5.83
C GLU A 48 13.17 3.99 4.40
N ALA A 49 13.92 4.95 3.85
CA ALA A 49 13.76 5.39 2.46
C ALA A 49 14.05 4.25 1.49
N VAL A 50 15.18 3.54 1.67
CA VAL A 50 15.54 2.37 0.87
C VAL A 50 14.47 1.29 0.97
N ARG A 51 13.97 1.01 2.18
CA ARG A 51 12.90 0.03 2.39
C ARG A 51 11.62 0.41 1.64
N LYS A 52 11.20 1.67 1.73
CA LYS A 52 9.99 2.17 1.04
C LYS A 52 10.12 2.05 -0.48
N VAL A 53 11.27 2.43 -1.04
CA VAL A 53 11.51 2.31 -2.49
C VAL A 53 11.47 0.84 -2.93
N ARG A 54 12.16 -0.05 -2.21
CA ARG A 54 12.16 -1.49 -2.54
C ARG A 54 10.76 -2.10 -2.48
N LEU A 55 9.98 -1.76 -1.46
CA LEU A 55 8.61 -2.25 -1.33
C LEU A 55 7.74 -1.74 -2.48
N ALA A 56 7.78 -0.44 -2.80
CA ALA A 56 7.01 0.14 -3.89
C ALA A 56 7.38 -0.47 -5.26
N GLN A 57 8.67 -0.75 -5.48
CA GLN A 57 9.14 -1.43 -6.69
C GLN A 57 8.59 -2.85 -6.78
N ALA A 58 8.67 -3.62 -5.69
CA ALA A 58 8.15 -4.98 -5.64
C ALA A 58 6.63 -5.03 -5.85
N GLU A 59 5.88 -4.11 -5.25
CA GLU A 59 4.43 -3.98 -5.46
C GLU A 59 4.09 -3.63 -6.92
N ALA A 60 4.83 -2.71 -7.53
CA ALA A 60 4.63 -2.33 -8.92
C ALA A 60 4.99 -3.47 -9.90
N GLU A 61 5.98 -4.29 -9.58
CA GLU A 61 6.33 -5.48 -10.35
C GLU A 61 5.26 -6.56 -10.23
N ALA A 62 4.84 -6.89 -9.00
CA ALA A 62 3.76 -7.84 -8.77
C ALA A 62 2.45 -7.43 -9.47
N ALA A 63 2.07 -6.15 -9.38
CA ALA A 63 0.89 -5.64 -10.08
C ALA A 63 1.00 -5.76 -11.60
N ARG A 64 2.20 -5.55 -12.16
CA ARG A 64 2.47 -5.71 -13.59
C ARG A 64 2.35 -7.17 -14.01
N GLU A 65 2.96 -8.09 -13.29
CA GLU A 65 2.90 -9.53 -13.59
C GLU A 65 1.45 -10.05 -13.54
N VAL A 66 0.72 -9.73 -12.48
CA VAL A 66 -0.69 -10.11 -12.35
C VAL A 66 -1.53 -9.47 -13.46
N GLY A 67 -1.30 -8.20 -13.77
CA GLY A 67 -2.00 -7.50 -14.85
C GLY A 67 -1.76 -8.14 -16.21
N GLN A 68 -0.51 -8.48 -16.52
CA GLN A 68 -0.13 -9.16 -17.76
C GLN A 68 -0.72 -10.56 -17.85
N ALA A 69 -0.66 -11.34 -16.77
CA ALA A 69 -1.26 -12.67 -16.72
C ALA A 69 -2.78 -12.60 -16.95
N ARG A 70 -3.47 -11.64 -16.31
CA ARG A 70 -4.91 -11.44 -16.49
C ARG A 70 -5.27 -11.01 -17.91
N ALA A 71 -4.53 -10.06 -18.48
CA ALA A 71 -4.74 -9.62 -19.85
C ALA A 71 -4.49 -10.75 -20.86
N GLY A 72 -3.44 -11.56 -20.63
CA GLY A 72 -3.15 -12.75 -21.42
C GLY A 72 -4.27 -13.79 -21.36
N ALA A 73 -4.76 -14.09 -20.17
CA ALA A 73 -5.89 -15.00 -19.97
C ALA A 73 -7.17 -14.50 -20.66
N GLN A 74 -7.50 -13.21 -20.52
CA GLN A 74 -8.66 -12.61 -21.18
C GLN A 74 -8.53 -12.64 -22.70
N SER A 75 -7.34 -12.32 -23.22
CA SER A 75 -7.08 -12.37 -24.67
C SER A 75 -7.19 -13.79 -25.22
N ALA A 76 -6.66 -14.78 -24.49
CA ALA A 76 -6.79 -16.19 -24.85
C ALA A 76 -8.25 -16.65 -24.84
N TRP A 77 -9.03 -16.24 -23.82
CA TRP A 77 -10.45 -16.54 -23.75
C TRP A 77 -11.22 -15.92 -24.93
N LEU A 78 -11.00 -14.63 -25.23
CA LEU A 78 -11.65 -13.96 -26.36
C LEU A 78 -11.30 -14.63 -27.69
N ARG A 79 -10.03 -15.01 -27.89
CA ARG A 79 -9.60 -15.71 -29.10
C ARG A 79 -10.26 -17.09 -29.24
N ALA A 80 -10.35 -17.84 -28.15
CA ALA A 80 -11.00 -19.16 -28.15
C ALA A 80 -12.50 -19.09 -28.49
N HIS A 81 -13.13 -17.93 -28.27
CA HIS A 81 -14.55 -17.71 -28.53
C HIS A 81 -14.82 -16.84 -29.76
N ALA A 82 -13.79 -16.49 -30.54
CA ALA A 82 -13.92 -15.56 -31.66
C ALA A 82 -14.80 -16.09 -32.80
N GLU A 83 -14.89 -17.42 -32.95
CA GLU A 83 -15.67 -18.09 -33.99
C GLU A 83 -17.00 -18.64 -33.47
N VAL A 84 -17.31 -18.44 -32.18
CA VAL A 84 -18.57 -18.90 -31.59
C VAL A 84 -19.69 -17.95 -31.99
N GLU A 85 -20.85 -18.50 -32.34
CA GLU A 85 -22.01 -17.70 -32.71
C GLU A 85 -22.46 -16.80 -31.54
N PRO A 86 -22.77 -15.51 -31.77
CA PRO A 86 -23.18 -14.59 -30.71
C PRO A 86 -24.36 -15.09 -29.88
N ALA A 87 -25.31 -15.80 -30.49
CA ALA A 87 -26.45 -16.40 -29.80
C ALA A 87 -26.01 -17.41 -28.73
N THR A 88 -25.01 -18.24 -29.02
CA THR A 88 -24.45 -19.22 -28.08
C THR A 88 -23.71 -18.53 -26.93
N LEU A 89 -22.95 -17.47 -27.21
CA LEU A 89 -22.28 -16.68 -26.17
C LEU A 89 -23.28 -15.98 -25.24
N HIS A 90 -24.39 -15.44 -25.77
CA HIS A 90 -25.47 -14.87 -24.98
C HIS A 90 -26.16 -15.94 -24.12
N ALA A 91 -26.45 -17.12 -24.66
CA ALA A 91 -27.04 -18.22 -23.89
C ALA A 91 -26.13 -18.65 -22.73
N LEU A 92 -24.82 -18.76 -22.97
CA LEU A 92 -23.84 -19.08 -21.93
C LEU A 92 -23.75 -17.98 -20.85
N ALA A 93 -23.79 -16.70 -21.25
CA ALA A 93 -23.79 -15.58 -20.33
C ALA A 93 -25.03 -15.56 -19.44
N VAL A 94 -26.22 -15.82 -20.01
CA VAL A 94 -27.48 -15.95 -19.27
C VAL A 94 -27.42 -17.14 -18.30
N SER A 95 -26.91 -18.29 -18.72
CA SER A 95 -26.73 -19.47 -17.85
C SER A 95 -25.81 -19.15 -16.67
N ARG A 96 -24.66 -18.53 -16.92
CA ARG A 96 -23.70 -18.15 -15.87
C ARG A 96 -24.25 -17.07 -14.94
N ALA A 97 -25.03 -16.12 -15.47
CA ALA A 97 -25.72 -15.13 -14.64
C ALA A 97 -26.75 -15.82 -13.73
N ALA A 98 -27.55 -16.75 -14.25
CA ALA A 98 -28.52 -17.52 -13.48
C ALA A 98 -27.86 -18.35 -12.36
N GLU A 99 -26.69 -18.94 -12.60
CA GLU A 99 -25.94 -19.68 -11.58
C GLU A 99 -25.36 -18.79 -10.46
N ASN A 100 -25.03 -17.54 -10.78
CA ASN A 100 -24.43 -16.59 -9.83
C ASN A 100 -25.45 -15.61 -9.22
N LEU A 101 -26.72 -15.69 -9.63
CA LEU A 101 -27.78 -14.84 -9.09
C LEU A 101 -28.21 -15.37 -7.70
N PRO A 102 -28.30 -14.50 -6.69
CA PRO A 102 -28.93 -14.87 -5.43
C PRO A 102 -30.39 -15.24 -5.68
N ARG A 103 -30.98 -16.04 -4.78
CA ARG A 103 -32.36 -16.52 -4.90
C ARG A 103 -33.31 -15.32 -4.99
N ILE A 104 -33.90 -15.09 -6.16
CA ILE A 104 -34.88 -14.02 -6.36
C ILE A 104 -36.25 -14.59 -5.99
N GLU A 105 -36.84 -14.10 -4.89
CA GLU A 105 -38.17 -14.53 -4.47
C GLU A 105 -39.27 -13.96 -5.38
N HIS A 106 -39.15 -12.68 -5.79
CA HIS A 106 -40.11 -12.00 -6.66
C HIS A 106 -39.39 -11.19 -7.75
N LEU A 107 -39.79 -11.41 -9.01
CA LEU A 107 -39.32 -10.65 -10.18
C LEU A 107 -40.50 -9.93 -10.82
N THR A 108 -40.53 -8.60 -10.72
CA THR A 108 -41.57 -7.78 -11.36
C THR A 108 -41.14 -7.43 -12.78
N LEU A 109 -41.74 -8.09 -13.77
CA LEU A 109 -41.59 -7.72 -15.18
C LEU A 109 -42.70 -6.74 -15.59
N SER A 110 -42.32 -5.61 -16.19
CA SER A 110 -43.26 -4.69 -16.79
C SER A 110 -43.84 -5.24 -18.11
N PRO A 111 -45.10 -4.92 -18.44
CA PRO A 111 -45.76 -5.41 -19.66
C PRO A 111 -44.96 -5.13 -20.94
N ASP A 112 -44.36 -3.94 -21.06
CA ASP A 112 -43.59 -3.55 -22.26
C ASP A 112 -42.37 -4.46 -22.51
N VAL A 113 -41.72 -4.91 -21.45
CA VAL A 113 -40.56 -5.81 -21.53
C VAL A 113 -41.01 -7.21 -21.93
N LEU A 114 -42.14 -7.68 -21.38
CA LEU A 114 -42.77 -8.95 -21.76
C LEU A 114 -43.21 -8.96 -23.23
N THR A 115 -43.87 -7.90 -23.70
CA THR A 115 -44.32 -7.78 -25.09
C THR A 115 -43.14 -7.72 -26.06
N GLY A 116 -42.08 -6.97 -25.74
CA GLY A 116 -40.87 -6.92 -26.54
C GLY A 116 -40.15 -8.27 -26.66
N LEU A 117 -40.12 -9.06 -25.57
CA LEU A 117 -39.50 -10.39 -25.54
C LEU A 117 -40.30 -11.41 -26.38
N LEU A 118 -41.63 -11.38 -26.27
CA LEU A 118 -42.51 -12.25 -27.05
C LEU A 118 -42.43 -11.96 -28.55
N ALA A 119 -42.33 -10.68 -28.94
CA ALA A 119 -42.15 -10.28 -30.34
C ALA A 119 -40.83 -10.82 -30.92
N LYS A 120 -39.72 -10.70 -30.18
CA LYS A 120 -38.40 -11.22 -30.57
C LYS A 120 -38.36 -12.75 -30.66
N LEU A 121 -39.06 -13.45 -29.77
CA LEU A 121 -39.14 -14.92 -29.80
C LEU A 121 -40.00 -15.43 -30.98
N GLY A 122 -41.05 -14.70 -31.34
CA GLY A 122 -41.87 -14.98 -32.52
C GLY A 122 -41.12 -14.81 -33.84
N GLU A 123 -40.19 -13.85 -33.92
CA GLU A 123 -39.32 -13.65 -35.09
C GLU A 123 -38.21 -14.71 -35.21
N GLY A 124 -37.66 -15.19 -34.08
CA GLY A 124 -36.61 -16.23 -34.07
C GLY A 124 -37.10 -17.63 -34.47
N GLY A 125 -38.38 -17.93 -34.30
CA GLY A 125 -39.02 -19.17 -34.77
C GLY A 125 -39.42 -19.16 -36.25
N ALA A 126 -39.29 -18.02 -36.93
CA ALA A 126 -39.67 -17.81 -38.32
C ALA A 126 -38.45 -17.47 -39.20
N ARG A 127 -37.46 -18.37 -39.23
CA ARG A 127 -36.50 -18.44 -40.34
C ARG A 127 -36.53 -19.87 -40.89
N PRO A 128 -36.76 -20.05 -42.21
CA PRO A 128 -36.60 -21.36 -42.86
C PRO A 128 -35.14 -21.82 -42.88
#